data_AF-A0A0B6Z6M7-F1
#
_entry.id   AF-A0A0B6Z6M7-F1
#
_cell.length_a   1.000
_cell.length_b   1.000
_cell.length_c   1.000
_cell.angle_alpha   90.00
_cell.angle_beta   90.00
_cell.angle_gamma   90.00
#
_symmetry.space_group_name_H-M   'P 1'
#
loop_
_entity.id
_entity.type
_entity.pdbx_description
1 polymer ?
#
loop_
_entity_poly.entity_id
_entity_poly.type
_entity_poly.pdbx_seq_one_letter_code
_entity_poly.pdbx_strand_id
1 'polypeptide(L)'
;DFECDFGFQGETCQRDLSVRDSDVYKVPSNCPPGTFYSYTRGYRKVAGDTCIGGEEHRLGPLRYSCPIQERAEFLVLNLKDQVKMIDLASGTQQVLLDEPVSTVPAVFDYEMNCLIYVHVAGDIKRKCFDAHSISSVVSHEIIHRKTSGEDIISMTFDWTGRNIFYTANNNTIHVVNVDKRFHRVMYTEKQGTHNPHAIIVDPHHGYLYFVGE
;
A
#
# COMPACT_ATOMS: atom_id res chain seq x y z
N ASP A 1 -28.52 -29.67 21.78
CA ASP A 1 -27.50 -30.04 22.78
C ASP A 1 -26.16 -29.37 22.50
N PHE A 2 -25.52 -28.92 23.59
CA PHE A 2 -24.21 -28.28 23.57
C PHE A 2 -23.20 -29.13 24.32
N GLU A 3 -21.97 -29.14 23.83
CA GLU A 3 -20.80 -29.71 24.49
C GLU A 3 -19.70 -28.65 24.60
N CYS A 4 -18.68 -28.91 25.42
CA CYS A 4 -17.56 -28.00 25.52
C CYS A 4 -16.80 -27.91 24.19
N ASP A 5 -16.54 -26.68 23.79
CA ASP A 5 -15.76 -26.41 22.60
C ASP A 5 -14.26 -26.59 22.86
N PHE A 6 -13.46 -26.59 21.81
CA PHE A 6 -12.01 -26.70 21.89
C PHE A 6 -11.41 -25.66 22.85
N GLY A 7 -10.58 -26.12 23.79
CA GLY A 7 -9.97 -25.27 24.82
C GLY A 7 -10.84 -25.01 26.06
N PHE A 8 -11.94 -25.75 26.21
CA PHE A 8 -12.83 -25.69 27.37
C PHE A 8 -13.13 -27.10 27.91
N GLN A 9 -13.31 -27.22 29.23
CA GLN A 9 -13.53 -28.51 29.89
C GLN A 9 -14.44 -28.41 31.14
N GLY A 10 -14.95 -29.56 31.57
CA GLY A 10 -15.83 -29.69 32.74
C GLY A 10 -17.31 -29.41 32.43
N GLU A 11 -18.17 -29.54 33.43
CA GLU A 11 -19.63 -29.42 33.25
C GLU A 11 -20.11 -28.01 32.87
N THR A 12 -19.32 -26.98 33.20
CA THR A 12 -19.61 -25.57 32.89
C THR A 12 -18.70 -25.00 31.80
N CYS A 13 -17.97 -25.87 31.07
CA CYS A 13 -17.04 -25.52 30.01
C CYS A 13 -16.14 -24.35 30.37
N GLN A 14 -15.34 -24.53 31.42
CA GLN A 14 -14.36 -23.55 31.86
C GLN A 14 -13.11 -23.62 30.99
N ARG A 15 -12.43 -22.49 30.84
CA ARG A 15 -11.23 -22.36 30.01
C ARG A 15 -10.13 -23.32 30.49
N ASP A 16 -9.65 -24.17 29.59
CA ASP A 16 -8.49 -25.03 29.81
C ASP A 16 -7.18 -24.24 29.60
N LEU A 17 -6.55 -23.83 30.70
CA LEU A 17 -5.33 -23.04 30.70
C LEU A 17 -4.11 -23.75 30.08
N SER A 18 -4.20 -25.06 29.79
CA SER A 18 -3.14 -25.78 29.06
C SER A 18 -3.12 -25.47 27.56
N VAL A 19 -4.24 -25.02 27.00
CA VAL A 19 -4.35 -24.58 25.60
C VAL A 19 -4.08 -23.08 25.53
N ARG A 20 -3.37 -22.59 24.51
CA ARG A 20 -3.11 -21.14 24.37
C ARG A 20 -4.35 -20.41 23.85
N ASP A 21 -4.58 -19.20 24.33
CA ASP A 21 -5.68 -18.35 23.84
C ASP A 21 -5.60 -18.06 22.34
N SER A 22 -4.39 -17.96 21.79
CA SER A 22 -4.17 -17.79 20.34
C SER A 22 -4.70 -18.95 19.50
N ASP A 23 -4.78 -20.14 20.08
CA ASP A 23 -5.25 -21.35 19.40
C ASP A 23 -6.78 -21.50 19.52
N VAL A 24 -7.37 -21.08 20.64
CA VAL A 24 -8.83 -21.08 20.87
C VAL A 24 -9.55 -19.99 20.10
N TYR A 25 -8.99 -18.78 20.09
CA TYR A 25 -9.61 -17.59 19.49
C TYR A 25 -9.03 -17.24 18.13
N LYS A 26 -8.47 -18.23 17.44
CA LYS A 26 -7.82 -18.05 16.15
C LYS A 26 -8.84 -17.62 15.09
N VAL A 27 -8.52 -16.56 14.36
CA VAL A 27 -9.27 -16.21 13.14
C VAL A 27 -9.07 -17.33 12.09
N PRO A 28 -10.14 -17.86 11.48
CA PRO A 28 -10.03 -18.90 10.46
C PRO A 28 -9.13 -18.47 9.29
N SER A 29 -8.41 -19.42 8.69
CA SER A 29 -7.56 -19.14 7.52
C SER A 29 -8.37 -18.64 6.32
N ASN A 30 -9.64 -19.05 6.19
CA ASN A 30 -10.57 -18.55 5.20
C ASN A 30 -11.57 -17.57 5.86
N CYS A 31 -11.15 -16.32 6.04
CA CYS A 31 -11.96 -15.26 6.64
C CYS A 31 -11.87 -13.98 5.77
N PRO A 32 -12.55 -13.95 4.61
CA PRO A 32 -12.44 -12.83 3.68
C PRO A 32 -13.02 -11.53 4.26
N PRO A 33 -12.44 -10.35 3.94
CA PRO A 33 -12.95 -9.05 4.39
C PRO A 33 -14.43 -8.85 4.05
N GLY A 34 -15.19 -8.25 4.99
CA GLY A 34 -16.63 -8.04 4.85
C GLY A 34 -17.50 -9.26 5.21
N THR A 35 -16.90 -10.37 5.63
CA THR A 35 -17.62 -11.54 6.17
C THR A 35 -17.46 -11.66 7.68
N PHE A 36 -18.01 -12.72 8.28
CA PHE A 36 -18.00 -12.96 9.73
C PHE A 36 -17.50 -14.38 10.04
N TYR A 37 -16.82 -14.53 11.17
CA TYR A 37 -16.44 -15.84 11.71
C TYR A 37 -17.06 -16.07 13.09
N SER A 38 -17.12 -17.35 13.46
CA SER A 38 -17.68 -17.79 14.75
C SER A 38 -16.61 -17.71 15.83
N TYR A 39 -16.95 -17.07 16.94
CA TYR A 39 -16.12 -16.93 18.13
C TYR A 39 -16.76 -17.69 19.28
N THR A 40 -16.04 -18.67 19.80
CA THR A 40 -16.55 -19.56 20.84
C THR A 40 -16.78 -18.82 22.15
N ARG A 41 -17.87 -19.17 22.85
CA ARG A 41 -18.14 -18.77 24.23
C ARG A 41 -17.85 -19.90 25.23
N GLY A 42 -17.19 -20.96 24.76
CA GLY A 42 -16.88 -22.16 25.52
C GLY A 42 -17.72 -23.39 25.16
N TYR A 43 -18.78 -23.20 24.38
CA TYR A 43 -19.72 -24.25 24.01
C TYR A 43 -19.86 -24.33 22.49
N ARG A 44 -20.07 -25.55 21.97
CA ARG A 44 -20.43 -25.82 20.57
C ARG A 44 -21.60 -26.77 20.48
N LYS A 45 -22.30 -26.77 19.35
CA LYS A 45 -23.37 -27.73 19.10
C LYS A 45 -22.82 -29.13 18.89
N VAL A 46 -23.52 -30.11 19.44
CA VAL A 46 -23.24 -31.52 19.17
C VAL A 46 -23.57 -31.84 17.71
N ALA A 47 -22.67 -32.55 17.02
CA ALA A 47 -22.86 -32.92 15.63
C ALA A 47 -24.07 -33.86 15.47
N GLY A 48 -24.95 -33.57 14.52
CA GLY A 48 -26.18 -34.34 14.28
C GLY A 48 -27.37 -33.93 15.14
N ASP A 49 -27.26 -32.86 15.93
CA ASP A 49 -28.37 -32.32 16.70
C ASP A 49 -29.44 -31.69 15.79
N THR A 50 -30.70 -32.10 15.99
CA THR A 50 -31.88 -31.59 15.29
C THR A 50 -32.80 -30.77 16.21
N CYS A 51 -32.41 -30.55 17.47
CA CYS A 51 -33.19 -29.76 18.41
C CYS A 51 -33.33 -28.30 17.95
N ILE A 52 -34.54 -27.74 18.08
CA ILE A 52 -34.85 -26.35 17.74
C ILE A 52 -35.27 -25.64 19.03
N GLY A 53 -34.66 -24.49 19.33
CA GLY A 53 -34.90 -23.70 20.56
C GLY A 53 -33.79 -23.84 21.59
N GLY A 54 -34.08 -23.48 22.85
CA GLY A 54 -33.14 -23.54 23.97
C GLY A 54 -32.27 -22.29 24.17
N GLU A 55 -31.13 -22.46 24.84
CA GLU A 55 -30.23 -21.38 25.28
C GLU A 55 -29.20 -20.96 24.20
N GLU A 56 -29.55 -21.09 22.92
CA GLU A 56 -28.68 -20.76 21.77
C GLU A 56 -28.12 -19.35 21.87
N HIS A 57 -28.94 -18.39 22.27
CA HIS A 57 -28.54 -16.99 22.39
C HIS A 57 -27.46 -16.76 23.47
N ARG A 58 -27.36 -17.67 24.45
CA ARG A 58 -26.34 -17.63 25.52
C ARG A 58 -25.12 -18.45 25.16
N LEU A 59 -25.33 -19.70 24.73
CA LEU A 59 -24.29 -20.70 24.57
C LEU A 59 -23.71 -20.75 23.15
N GLY A 60 -24.47 -20.32 22.15
CA GLY A 60 -24.04 -20.27 20.77
C GLY A 60 -22.85 -19.31 20.56
N PRO A 61 -22.06 -19.52 19.50
CA PRO A 61 -20.91 -18.69 19.20
C PRO A 61 -21.32 -17.25 18.86
N LEU A 62 -20.49 -16.29 19.24
CA LEU A 62 -20.59 -14.92 18.77
C LEU A 62 -20.13 -14.82 17.32
N ARG A 63 -20.61 -13.80 16.59
CA ARG A 63 -20.14 -13.49 15.24
C ARG A 63 -19.30 -12.22 15.26
N TYR A 64 -18.01 -12.36 14.98
CA TYR A 64 -17.11 -11.23 14.77
C TYR A 64 -16.82 -11.04 13.29
N SER A 65 -16.64 -9.79 12.88
CA SER A 65 -16.24 -9.45 11.52
C SER A 65 -14.85 -10.02 11.24
N CYS A 66 -14.66 -10.58 10.05
CA CYS A 66 -13.34 -10.97 9.58
C CYS A 66 -12.43 -9.74 9.53
N PRO A 67 -11.18 -9.85 9.99
CA PRO A 67 -10.21 -8.77 9.87
C PRO A 67 -10.12 -8.30 8.43
N ILE A 68 -10.21 -7.00 8.22
CA ILE A 68 -9.83 -6.41 6.94
C ILE A 68 -8.31 -6.37 6.96
N GLN A 69 -7.66 -6.96 5.96
CA GLN A 69 -6.22 -6.83 5.82
C GLN A 69 -5.91 -5.35 5.62
N GLU A 70 -5.29 -4.71 6.60
CA GLU A 70 -4.84 -3.34 6.48
C GLU A 70 -3.87 -3.28 5.28
N ARG A 71 -4.06 -2.27 4.41
CA ARG A 71 -3.07 -2.00 3.38
C ARG A 71 -1.80 -1.59 4.11
N ALA A 72 -0.67 -2.20 3.77
CA ALA A 72 0.61 -1.81 4.33
C ALA A 72 0.82 -0.30 4.14
N GLU A 73 0.87 0.43 5.25
CA GLU A 73 1.18 1.86 5.26
C GLU A 73 2.69 2.02 5.44
N PHE A 74 3.32 2.80 4.56
CA PHE A 74 4.76 2.96 4.58
C PHE A 74 5.18 4.35 4.12
N LEU A 75 6.39 4.75 4.50
CA LEU A 75 7.07 5.92 3.98
C LEU A 75 8.17 5.50 3.01
N VAL A 76 8.23 6.18 1.86
CA VAL A 76 9.36 6.08 0.94
C VAL A 76 10.31 7.24 1.22
N LEU A 77 11.57 6.91 1.50
CA LEU A 77 12.62 7.86 1.84
C LEU A 77 13.75 7.79 0.82
N ASN A 78 13.99 8.91 0.12
CA ASN A 78 15.17 9.08 -0.71
C ASN A 78 16.37 9.45 0.17
N LEU A 79 17.43 8.69 0.04
CA LEU A 79 18.77 8.98 0.54
C LEU A 79 19.69 9.18 -0.67
N LYS A 80 20.90 9.69 -0.46
CA LYS A 80 21.84 10.00 -1.55
C LYS A 80 22.09 8.82 -2.51
N ASP A 81 22.25 7.62 -1.95
CA ASP A 81 22.64 6.42 -2.70
C ASP A 81 21.60 5.29 -2.62
N GLN A 82 20.45 5.54 -1.98
CA GLN A 82 19.44 4.51 -1.73
C GLN A 82 18.04 5.10 -1.67
N VAL A 83 17.03 4.28 -1.96
CA VAL A 83 15.64 4.54 -1.59
C VAL A 83 15.18 3.46 -0.63
N LYS A 84 14.64 3.88 0.52
CA LYS A 84 14.15 2.99 1.57
C LYS A 84 12.63 3.08 1.70
N MET A 85 12.01 1.96 2.03
CA MET A 85 10.65 1.86 2.53
C MET A 85 10.70 1.67 4.05
N ILE A 86 9.89 2.41 4.78
CA ILE A 86 9.74 2.30 6.23
C ILE A 86 8.30 1.91 6.49
N ASP A 87 8.09 0.70 7.01
CA ASP A 87 6.77 0.23 7.43
C ASP A 87 6.32 1.05 8.66
N LEU A 88 5.13 1.66 8.60
CA LEU A 88 4.67 2.57 9.65
C LEU A 88 4.24 1.85 10.93
N ALA A 89 3.77 0.60 10.83
CA ALA A 89 3.29 -0.15 11.96
C ALA A 89 4.44 -0.72 12.82
N SER A 90 5.46 -1.27 12.16
CA SER A 90 6.59 -1.94 12.80
C SER A 90 7.84 -1.06 12.90
N GLY A 91 7.92 0.03 12.13
CA GLY A 91 9.12 0.85 11.97
C GLY A 91 10.26 0.14 11.23
N THR A 92 10.02 -1.05 10.68
CA THR A 92 11.04 -1.81 9.96
C THR A 92 11.40 -1.13 8.65
N GLN A 93 12.68 -1.18 8.29
CA GLN A 93 13.20 -0.53 7.09
C GLN A 93 13.63 -1.57 6.06
N GLN A 94 13.25 -1.33 4.80
CA GLN A 94 13.66 -2.14 3.66
C GLN A 94 14.29 -1.25 2.58
N VAL A 95 15.38 -1.70 1.97
CA VAL A 95 15.98 -1.01 0.83
C VAL A 95 15.23 -1.41 -0.44
N LEU A 96 14.60 -0.45 -1.12
CA LEU A 96 13.93 -0.64 -2.41
C LEU A 96 14.90 -0.51 -3.58
N LEU A 97 15.86 0.39 -3.42
CA LEU A 97 16.80 0.79 -4.45
C LEU A 97 18.16 1.06 -3.83
N ASP A 98 19.20 0.50 -4.43
CA ASP A 98 20.61 0.68 -4.04
C ASP A 98 21.37 1.27 -5.23
N GLU A 99 21.00 2.49 -5.62
CA GLU A 99 21.68 3.31 -6.63
C GLU A 99 21.53 4.80 -6.31
N PRO A 100 22.42 5.67 -6.83
CA PRO A 100 22.34 7.12 -6.64
C PRO A 100 21.05 7.73 -7.18
N VAL A 101 20.32 8.44 -6.31
CA VAL A 101 19.07 9.13 -6.66
C VAL A 101 19.17 10.63 -6.45
N SER A 102 18.35 11.37 -7.19
CA SER A 102 18.16 12.80 -6.96
C SER A 102 17.40 13.07 -5.65
N THR A 103 17.41 14.32 -5.21
CA THR A 103 16.62 14.80 -4.06
C THR A 103 15.12 14.86 -4.35
N VAL A 104 14.70 14.71 -5.62
CA VAL A 104 13.29 14.64 -6.01
C VAL A 104 12.66 13.40 -5.37
N PRO A 105 11.60 13.53 -4.53
CA PRO A 105 10.97 12.40 -3.85
C PRO A 105 10.53 11.31 -4.84
N ALA A 106 10.88 10.06 -4.55
CA ALA A 106 10.37 8.93 -5.31
C ALA A 106 8.88 8.69 -5.00
N VAL A 107 8.16 8.15 -5.97
CA VAL A 107 6.74 7.83 -5.85
C VAL A 107 6.56 6.32 -5.98
N PHE A 108 5.67 5.75 -5.19
CA PHE A 108 5.37 4.32 -5.23
C PHE A 108 4.00 4.10 -5.87
N ASP A 109 4.00 3.30 -6.93
CA ASP A 109 2.80 2.83 -7.60
C ASP A 109 2.34 1.51 -6.95
N TYR A 110 1.31 1.64 -6.11
CA TYR A 110 0.77 0.53 -5.33
C TYR A 110 0.12 -0.55 -6.21
N GLU A 111 -0.48 -0.18 -7.33
CA GLU A 111 -1.21 -1.12 -8.19
C GLU A 111 -0.26 -2.05 -8.94
N MET A 112 0.84 -1.49 -9.49
CA MET A 112 1.83 -2.27 -10.23
C MET A 112 3.01 -2.73 -9.38
N ASN A 113 3.02 -2.38 -8.09
CA ASN A 113 4.13 -2.62 -7.18
C ASN A 113 5.47 -2.09 -7.73
N CYS A 114 5.50 -0.82 -8.13
CA CYS A 114 6.66 -0.19 -8.76
C CYS A 114 7.10 1.08 -8.05
N LEU A 115 8.42 1.24 -7.90
CA LEU A 115 9.06 2.50 -7.53
C LEU A 115 9.34 3.32 -8.78
N ILE A 116 8.90 4.58 -8.78
CA ILE A 116 9.20 5.58 -9.80
C ILE A 116 10.08 6.66 -9.16
N TYR A 117 11.23 6.94 -9.74
CA TYR A 117 12.22 7.82 -9.12
C TYR A 117 13.08 8.55 -10.15
N VAL A 118 13.77 9.60 -9.71
CA VAL A 118 14.70 10.36 -10.54
C VAL A 118 16.14 9.95 -10.17
N HIS A 119 16.88 9.42 -11.14
CA HIS A 119 18.29 9.07 -10.97
C HIS A 119 19.15 10.34 -10.83
N VAL A 120 20.36 10.25 -10.28
CA VAL A 120 21.27 11.42 -10.17
C VAL A 120 21.62 12.05 -11.53
N ALA A 121 21.56 11.28 -12.62
CA ALA A 121 21.71 11.80 -13.98
C ALA A 121 20.51 12.64 -14.45
N GLY A 122 19.39 12.61 -13.71
CA GLY A 122 18.12 13.29 -13.95
C GLY A 122 17.11 12.54 -14.82
N ASP A 123 17.40 11.27 -15.17
CA ASP A 123 16.44 10.41 -15.84
C ASP A 123 15.33 9.95 -14.87
N ILE A 124 14.08 9.93 -15.36
CA ILE A 124 12.97 9.30 -14.66
C ILE A 124 13.00 7.80 -14.96
N LYS A 125 13.11 6.98 -13.92
CA LYS A 125 13.20 5.52 -14.00
C LYS A 125 12.07 4.84 -13.22
N ARG A 126 11.79 3.60 -13.61
CA ARG A 126 10.85 2.70 -12.94
C ARG A 126 11.54 1.40 -12.57
N LYS A 127 11.35 0.94 -11.33
CA LYS A 127 11.76 -0.37 -10.85
C LYS A 127 10.55 -1.07 -10.24
N CYS A 128 10.16 -2.22 -10.80
CA CYS A 128 8.99 -2.98 -10.35
C CYS A 128 9.40 -4.25 -9.62
N PHE A 129 8.60 -4.63 -8.64
CA PHE A 129 8.81 -5.77 -7.77
C PHE A 129 7.75 -6.85 -7.99
N ASP A 130 8.05 -8.08 -7.58
CA ASP A 130 7.05 -9.14 -7.56
C ASP A 130 5.91 -8.79 -6.60
N ALA A 131 4.67 -9.08 -6.99
CA ALA A 131 3.48 -8.81 -6.18
C ALA A 131 3.56 -9.41 -4.76
N HIS A 132 4.34 -10.48 -4.58
CA HIS A 132 4.52 -11.16 -3.30
C HIS A 132 5.83 -10.82 -2.60
N SER A 133 6.74 -10.11 -3.25
CA SER A 133 8.01 -9.75 -2.64
C SER A 133 8.71 -8.56 -3.29
N ILE A 134 9.04 -7.57 -2.46
CA ILE A 134 9.92 -6.45 -2.79
C ILE A 134 11.39 -6.89 -3.00
N SER A 135 11.77 -8.11 -2.60
CA SER A 135 13.13 -8.63 -2.84
C SER A 135 13.37 -9.09 -4.28
N SER A 136 12.30 -9.37 -5.03
CA SER A 136 12.40 -9.87 -6.41
C SER A 136 12.08 -8.76 -7.40
N VAL A 137 13.08 -8.31 -8.14
CA VAL A 137 12.93 -7.26 -9.16
C VAL A 137 12.43 -7.89 -10.45
N VAL A 138 11.29 -7.42 -10.95
CA VAL A 138 10.68 -7.90 -12.20
C VAL A 138 11.16 -7.09 -13.39
N SER A 139 11.28 -5.77 -13.24
CA SER A 139 11.72 -4.88 -14.31
C SER A 139 12.42 -3.64 -13.77
N HIS A 140 13.36 -3.12 -14.55
CA HIS A 140 14.05 -1.86 -14.26
C HIS A 140 14.32 -1.13 -15.57
N GLU A 141 13.72 0.04 -15.76
CA GLU A 141 13.80 0.76 -17.03
C GLU A 141 13.79 2.29 -16.88
N ILE A 142 14.20 2.97 -17.96
CA ILE A 142 14.10 4.42 -18.09
C ILE A 142 12.74 4.75 -18.72
N ILE A 143 11.92 5.54 -18.03
CA ILE A 143 10.66 6.10 -18.55
C ILE A 143 10.95 7.31 -19.42
N HIS A 144 11.78 8.23 -18.91
CA HIS A 144 12.10 9.48 -19.58
C HIS A 144 13.57 9.84 -19.37
N ARG A 145 14.24 10.26 -20.43
CA ARG A 145 15.59 10.82 -20.36
C ARG A 145 15.50 12.33 -20.35
N LYS A 146 16.22 12.98 -19.44
CA LYS A 146 16.22 14.44 -19.39
C LYS A 146 16.75 15.05 -20.67
N THR A 147 16.26 16.22 -21.01
CA THR A 147 16.84 17.05 -22.07
C THR A 147 18.06 17.80 -21.52
N SER A 148 19.03 18.14 -22.37
CA SER A 148 20.21 18.91 -21.95
C SER A 148 19.80 20.25 -21.33
N GLY A 149 20.27 20.52 -20.11
CA GLY A 149 19.96 21.75 -19.35
C GLY A 149 18.63 21.73 -18.59
N GLU A 150 17.83 20.66 -18.72
CA GLU A 150 16.56 20.48 -17.99
C GLU A 150 16.82 19.63 -16.73
N ASP A 151 16.73 20.24 -15.56
CA ASP A 151 16.80 19.52 -14.28
C ASP A 151 15.42 19.45 -13.64
N ILE A 152 15.02 18.24 -13.27
CA ILE A 152 13.75 17.96 -12.62
C ILE A 152 13.80 18.43 -11.17
N ILE A 153 12.86 19.29 -10.78
CA ILE A 153 12.78 19.86 -9.43
C ILE A 153 11.80 19.09 -8.56
N SER A 154 10.65 18.71 -9.10
CA SER A 154 9.61 17.99 -8.37
C SER A 154 8.81 17.08 -9.30
N MET A 155 8.20 16.03 -8.76
CA MET A 155 7.46 15.02 -9.52
C MET A 155 6.25 14.53 -8.74
N THR A 156 5.16 14.24 -9.45
CA THR A 156 3.97 13.56 -8.92
C THR A 156 3.43 12.56 -9.93
N PHE A 157 2.63 11.60 -9.46
CA PHE A 157 2.12 10.48 -10.26
C PHE A 157 0.60 10.43 -10.22
N ASP A 158 -0.01 10.48 -11.40
CA ASP A 158 -1.41 10.16 -11.63
C ASP A 158 -1.54 8.66 -11.95
N TRP A 159 -1.99 7.90 -10.95
CA TRP A 159 -2.21 6.46 -11.07
C TRP A 159 -3.36 6.09 -12.00
N THR A 160 -4.33 6.97 -12.22
CA THR A 160 -5.49 6.68 -13.08
C THR A 160 -5.13 6.79 -14.56
N GLY A 161 -4.42 7.86 -14.94
CA GLY A 161 -3.98 8.11 -16.31
C GLY A 161 -2.61 7.51 -16.63
N ARG A 162 -1.91 6.98 -15.62
CA ARG A 162 -0.55 6.44 -15.73
C ARG A 162 0.44 7.51 -16.19
N ASN A 163 0.32 8.72 -15.65
CA ASN A 163 1.08 9.89 -16.06
C ASN A 163 1.93 10.40 -14.91
N ILE A 164 3.14 10.85 -15.25
CA ILE A 164 4.02 11.56 -14.33
C ILE A 164 4.00 13.02 -14.75
N PHE A 165 3.71 13.88 -13.79
CA PHE A 165 3.86 15.32 -13.94
C PHE A 165 5.10 15.77 -13.19
N TYR A 166 5.91 16.63 -13.80
CA TYR A 166 7.11 17.12 -13.16
C TYR A 166 7.36 18.58 -13.49
N THR A 167 7.98 19.29 -12.54
CA THR A 167 8.44 20.67 -12.71
C THR A 167 9.94 20.68 -13.04
N ALA A 168 10.37 21.63 -13.84
CA ALA A 168 11.77 21.76 -14.25
C ALA A 168 12.32 23.17 -13.96
N ASN A 169 13.65 23.26 -13.88
CA ASN A 169 14.42 24.48 -13.59
C ASN A 169 14.24 25.61 -14.61
N ASN A 170 13.69 25.32 -15.79
CA ASN A 170 13.40 26.28 -16.86
C ASN A 170 11.96 26.80 -16.83
N ASN A 171 11.31 26.82 -15.66
CA ASN A 171 9.98 27.38 -15.45
C ASN A 171 8.89 26.67 -16.28
N THR A 172 8.97 25.35 -16.41
CA THR A 172 7.98 24.53 -17.13
C THR A 172 7.40 23.42 -16.27
N ILE A 173 6.19 22.98 -16.65
CA ILE A 173 5.56 21.77 -16.14
C ILE A 173 5.37 20.81 -17.31
N HIS A 174 5.85 19.59 -17.14
CA HIS A 174 5.81 18.54 -18.14
C HIS A 174 4.88 17.41 -17.71
N VAL A 175 4.41 16.66 -18.70
CA VAL A 175 3.73 15.39 -18.51
C VAL A 175 4.41 14.33 -19.36
N VAL A 176 4.68 13.17 -18.74
CA VAL A 176 5.17 11.98 -19.43
C VAL A 176 4.33 10.78 -19.04
N ASN A 177 3.92 9.98 -20.02
CA ASN A 177 3.23 8.73 -19.73
C ASN A 177 4.23 7.66 -19.32
N VAL A 178 3.92 6.89 -18.27
CA VAL A 178 4.81 5.85 -17.72
C VAL A 178 5.14 4.77 -18.76
N ASP A 179 4.21 4.47 -19.67
CA ASP A 179 4.41 3.50 -20.75
C ASP A 179 5.03 4.13 -22.00
N LYS A 180 5.64 5.32 -21.86
CA LYS A 180 6.42 6.02 -22.89
C LYS A 180 5.62 6.39 -24.15
N ARG A 181 4.29 6.46 -24.03
CA ARG A 181 3.38 6.80 -25.15
C ARG A 181 3.53 8.24 -25.62
N PHE A 182 3.83 9.16 -24.70
CA PHE A 182 4.01 10.58 -25.01
C PHE A 182 4.80 11.29 -23.91
N HIS A 183 5.37 12.44 -24.29
CA HIS A 183 5.94 13.45 -23.42
C HIS A 183 5.56 14.83 -23.98
N ARG A 184 5.12 15.76 -23.13
CA ARG A 184 4.67 17.11 -23.53
C ARG A 184 5.01 18.13 -22.46
N VAL A 185 5.29 19.37 -22.89
CA VAL A 185 5.30 20.55 -22.03
C VAL A 185 3.86 21.05 -21.92
N MET A 186 3.31 21.13 -20.71
CA MET A 186 1.93 21.57 -20.46
C MET A 186 1.84 23.05 -20.14
N TYR A 187 2.73 23.51 -19.26
CA TYR A 187 2.80 24.89 -18.83
C TYR A 187 4.22 25.41 -18.99
N THR A 188 4.30 26.68 -19.31
CA THR A 188 5.54 27.44 -19.49
C THR A 188 5.45 28.72 -18.70
N GLU A 189 6.59 29.38 -18.48
CA GLU A 189 6.66 30.67 -17.78
C GLU A 189 5.63 31.70 -18.28
N LYS A 190 5.37 31.73 -19.60
CA LYS A 190 4.36 32.62 -20.21
C LYS A 190 2.94 32.39 -19.71
N GLN A 191 2.66 31.22 -19.12
CA GLN A 191 1.39 30.83 -18.53
C GLN A 191 1.41 30.97 -16.99
N GLY A 192 2.46 31.55 -16.41
CA GLY A 192 2.55 31.87 -14.98
C GLY A 192 3.28 30.83 -14.12
N THR A 193 4.05 29.90 -14.71
CA THR A 193 4.86 28.95 -13.94
C THR A 193 6.22 29.53 -13.60
N HIS A 194 6.28 30.49 -12.69
CA HIS A 194 7.55 31.06 -12.22
C HIS A 194 8.10 30.21 -11.05
N ASN A 195 9.32 29.71 -11.17
CA ASN A 195 10.03 28.91 -10.16
C ASN A 195 9.20 27.76 -9.51
N PRO A 196 8.59 26.86 -10.31
CA PRO A 196 7.71 25.82 -9.79
C PRO A 196 8.51 24.72 -9.05
N HIS A 197 8.31 24.59 -7.74
CA HIS A 197 9.13 23.71 -6.89
C HIS A 197 8.37 22.58 -6.18
N ALA A 198 7.04 22.63 -6.12
CA ALA A 198 6.21 21.53 -5.61
C ALA A 198 5.01 21.31 -6.54
N ILE A 199 4.63 20.05 -6.74
CA ILE A 199 3.51 19.67 -7.62
C ILE A 199 2.77 18.46 -7.06
N ILE A 200 1.44 18.49 -7.12
CA ILE A 200 0.57 17.36 -6.76
C ILE A 200 -0.66 17.32 -7.67
N VAL A 201 -1.26 16.15 -7.82
CA VAL A 201 -2.45 15.93 -8.65
C VAL A 201 -3.61 15.39 -7.83
N ASP A 202 -4.81 15.73 -8.28
CA ASP A 202 -6.07 15.09 -7.88
C ASP A 202 -6.71 14.49 -9.13
N PRO A 203 -6.38 13.22 -9.45
CA PRO A 203 -6.82 12.62 -10.70
C PRO A 203 -8.33 12.48 -10.83
N HIS A 204 -9.04 12.27 -9.71
CA HIS A 204 -10.49 12.05 -9.73
C HIS A 204 -11.27 13.29 -10.16
N HIS A 205 -10.74 14.47 -9.84
CA HIS A 205 -11.34 15.74 -10.22
C HIS A 205 -10.63 16.42 -11.41
N GLY A 206 -9.50 15.87 -11.86
CA GLY A 206 -8.72 16.40 -12.97
C GLY A 206 -7.97 17.69 -12.62
N TYR A 207 -7.62 17.90 -11.35
CA TYR A 207 -6.86 19.06 -10.91
C TYR A 207 -5.37 18.77 -10.75
N LEU A 208 -4.57 19.79 -11.02
CA LEU A 208 -3.13 19.82 -10.78
C LEU A 208 -2.84 21.09 -9.99
N TYR A 209 -2.15 20.92 -8.87
CA TYR A 209 -1.75 22.01 -7.99
C TYR A 209 -0.23 22.08 -7.98
N PHE A 210 0.32 23.29 -8.11
CA PHE A 210 1.74 23.52 -7.99
C PHE A 210 2.01 24.79 -7.19
N VAL A 211 3.19 24.86 -6.59
CA VAL A 211 3.68 26.03 -5.85
C VAL A 211 4.89 26.58 -6.60
N GLY A 212 4.84 27.89 -6.87
CA GLY A 212 5.89 28.69 -7.50
C GLY A 212 5.96 30.08 -6.89
N GLU A 213 6.87 30.92 -7.37
CA GLU A 213 7.03 32.32 -6.96
C GLU A 213 6.15 33.29 -7.77
#